data_AF-A0A7V4Q6A9-F1
#
_entry.id   AF-A0A7V4Q6A9-F1
#
_cell.length_a   1.000
_cell.length_b   1.000
_cell.length_c   1.000
_cell.angle_alpha   90.00
_cell.angle_beta   90.00
_cell.angle_gamma   90.00
#
_symmetry.space_group_name_H-M   'P 1'
#
loop_
_entity.id
_entity.type
_entity.pdbx_description
1 polymer ?
#
loop_
_entity_poly.entity_id
_entity_poly.type
_entity_poly.pdbx_seq_one_letter_code
_entity_poly.pdbx_strand_id
1 'polypeptide(L)'
;MGGNWPLSRRRAALAERGAVVNRIRAFFQEKGYLEVETPFRIPAPAPESQIDAIASAGWFLQTSPELCMKRMLSAGYRRIFQICRCWRDGERGVRHLSEFTMLEWYRAEADYFSLMEETEALVAAAASSSPISYRGLNIDLAPPWERITVADAFLLYAGCSVWQALSAGIFDELMVEQIEPRLGLTRPTFIYDYPA
;
A
#
# COMPACT_ATOMS: atom_id res chain seq x y z
N MET A 1 26.29 -6.74 -28.96
CA MET A 1 25.63 -7.57 -27.93
C MET A 1 24.18 -7.11 -27.83
N GLY A 2 23.32 -7.74 -28.62
CA GLY A 2 22.08 -7.15 -29.12
C GLY A 2 20.84 -7.45 -28.28
N GLY A 3 20.13 -6.38 -27.91
CA GLY A 3 18.68 -6.19 -28.10
C GLY A 3 17.65 -7.09 -27.41
N ASN A 4 17.96 -8.33 -27.04
CA ASN A 4 16.92 -9.32 -26.71
C ASN A 4 16.99 -9.90 -25.28
N TRP A 5 17.74 -9.26 -24.38
CA TRP A 5 17.73 -9.67 -22.98
C TRP A 5 16.46 -9.15 -22.28
N PRO A 6 15.63 -10.00 -21.64
CA PRO A 6 14.40 -9.55 -20.99
C PRO A 6 14.59 -8.38 -20.00
N LEU A 7 15.73 -8.30 -19.31
CA LEU A 7 16.01 -7.18 -18.41
C LEU A 7 16.40 -5.89 -19.15
N SER A 8 16.97 -5.95 -20.36
CA SER A 8 17.31 -4.73 -21.11
C SER A 8 16.07 -3.95 -21.53
N ARG A 9 14.93 -4.66 -21.75
CA ARG A 9 13.62 -4.04 -22.04
C ARG A 9 13.00 -3.33 -20.85
N ARG A 10 13.49 -3.56 -19.61
CA ARG A 10 12.95 -2.93 -18.39
C ARG A 10 13.60 -1.59 -18.03
N ARG A 11 14.59 -1.12 -18.81
CA ARG A 11 15.35 0.10 -18.51
C ARG A 11 14.46 1.31 -18.22
N ALA A 12 13.48 1.59 -19.08
CA ALA A 12 12.57 2.73 -18.89
C ALA A 12 11.75 2.60 -17.61
N ALA A 13 11.17 1.42 -17.35
CA ALA A 13 10.41 1.15 -16.13
C ALA A 13 11.26 1.24 -14.86
N LEU A 14 12.52 0.79 -14.90
CA LEU A 14 13.46 0.91 -13.77
C LEU A 14 13.88 2.36 -13.53
N ALA A 15 14.09 3.15 -14.59
CA ALA A 15 14.36 4.57 -14.46
C ALA A 15 13.18 5.32 -13.84
N GLU A 16 11.95 5.04 -14.33
CA GLU A 16 10.74 5.65 -13.76
C GLU A 16 10.53 5.23 -12.31
N ARG A 17 10.77 3.96 -11.97
CA ARG A 17 10.74 3.50 -10.56
C ARG A 17 11.72 4.29 -9.69
N GLY A 18 12.95 4.53 -10.15
CA GLY A 18 13.92 5.35 -9.43
C GLY A 18 13.44 6.79 -9.23
N ALA A 19 12.85 7.37 -10.28
CA ALA A 19 12.28 8.72 -10.21
C ALA A 19 11.08 8.81 -9.25
N VAL A 20 10.17 7.83 -9.26
CA VAL A 20 9.05 7.72 -8.33
C VAL A 20 9.55 7.67 -6.89
N VAL A 21 10.53 6.81 -6.58
CA VAL A 21 11.09 6.71 -5.22
C VAL A 21 11.71 8.03 -4.76
N ASN A 22 12.40 8.74 -5.65
CA ASN A 22 12.97 10.05 -5.32
C ASN A 22 11.89 11.12 -5.07
N ARG A 23 10.81 11.14 -5.87
CA ARG A 23 9.68 12.05 -5.66
C ARG A 23 8.95 11.77 -4.35
N ILE A 24 8.79 10.49 -3.99
CA ILE A 24 8.24 10.08 -2.69
C ILE A 24 9.10 10.62 -1.54
N ARG A 25 10.43 10.44 -1.60
CA ARG A 25 11.34 10.99 -0.58
C ARG A 25 11.24 12.51 -0.48
N ALA A 26 11.26 13.21 -1.62
CA ALA A 26 11.14 14.65 -1.66
C ALA A 26 9.83 15.13 -1.01
N PHE A 27 8.69 14.50 -1.33
CA PHE A 27 7.40 14.80 -0.74
C PHE A 27 7.41 14.72 0.80
N PHE A 28 7.96 13.64 1.37
CA PHE A 28 8.03 13.48 2.81
C PHE A 28 9.01 14.47 3.46
N GLN A 29 10.17 14.70 2.84
CA GLN A 29 11.16 15.66 3.33
C GLN A 29 10.60 17.09 3.35
N GLU A 30 9.91 17.53 2.29
CA GLU A 30 9.25 18.84 2.21
C GLU A 30 8.17 19.02 3.28
N LYS A 31 7.50 17.92 3.68
CA LYS A 31 6.50 17.91 4.76
C LYS A 31 7.10 17.73 6.16
N GLY A 32 8.42 17.69 6.29
CA GLY A 32 9.14 17.60 7.56
C GLY A 32 9.07 16.22 8.20
N TYR A 33 8.93 15.16 7.41
CA TYR A 33 9.07 13.79 7.91
C TYR A 33 10.55 13.38 7.99
N LEU A 34 10.88 12.62 9.02
CA LEU A 34 12.17 11.97 9.19
C LEU A 34 12.17 10.61 8.48
N GLU A 35 13.09 10.42 7.53
CA GLU A 35 13.36 9.08 6.97
C GLU A 35 14.08 8.24 8.04
N VAL A 36 13.52 7.09 8.38
CA VAL A 36 14.07 6.18 9.41
C VAL A 36 14.41 4.83 8.81
N GLU A 37 15.28 4.08 9.47
CA GLU A 37 15.56 2.68 9.17
C GLU A 37 15.41 1.84 10.44
N THR A 38 14.57 0.81 10.36
CA THR A 38 14.29 -0.14 11.44
C THR A 38 14.87 -1.52 11.14
N PRO A 39 15.07 -2.39 12.15
CA PRO A 39 15.63 -3.73 11.93
C PRO A 39 14.81 -4.60 10.97
N PHE A 40 15.47 -5.18 9.95
CA PHE A 40 14.84 -6.13 9.02
C PHE A 40 14.59 -7.52 9.59
N ARG A 41 15.33 -7.89 10.63
CA ARG A 41 15.17 -9.15 11.35
C ARG A 41 14.60 -8.85 12.73
N ILE A 42 13.41 -9.35 13.01
CA ILE A 42 12.63 -9.08 14.21
C ILE A 42 12.41 -10.36 15.02
N PRO A 43 12.34 -10.29 16.36
CA PRO A 43 12.22 -11.47 17.21
C PRO A 43 10.85 -12.15 17.09
N ALA A 44 9.82 -11.39 16.72
CA ALA A 44 8.47 -11.87 16.47
C ALA A 44 7.80 -11.00 15.40
N PRO A 45 7.03 -11.59 14.46
CA PRO A 45 6.22 -10.84 13.51
C PRO A 45 4.98 -10.24 14.17
N ALA A 46 4.30 -9.33 13.47
CA ALA A 46 2.95 -8.91 13.85
C ALA A 46 1.99 -10.10 13.70
N PRO A 47 1.01 -10.27 14.60
CA PRO A 47 0.04 -11.35 14.51
C PRO A 47 -1.05 -11.03 13.48
N GLU A 48 -0.71 -11.16 12.20
CA GLU A 48 -1.62 -10.96 11.07
C GLU A 48 -2.06 -12.32 10.51
N SER A 49 -3.35 -12.64 10.58
CA SER A 49 -3.87 -13.98 10.24
C SER A 49 -3.65 -14.42 8.79
N GLN A 50 -3.42 -13.48 7.90
CA GLN A 50 -3.27 -13.70 6.46
C GLN A 50 -1.81 -13.51 5.99
N ILE A 51 -0.87 -13.30 6.92
CA ILE A 51 0.53 -13.04 6.57
C ILE A 51 1.46 -13.97 7.32
N ASP A 52 2.11 -14.84 6.57
CA ASP A 52 3.18 -15.70 7.08
C ASP A 52 4.54 -15.00 6.97
N ALA A 53 5.32 -15.05 8.06
CA ALA A 53 6.66 -14.47 8.12
C ALA A 53 7.76 -15.50 7.81
N ILE A 54 8.78 -15.08 7.07
CA ILE A 54 9.92 -15.95 6.75
C ILE A 54 10.87 -16.05 7.96
N ALA A 55 11.09 -17.27 8.45
CA ALA A 55 12.07 -17.52 9.51
C ALA A 55 13.51 -17.24 9.05
N SER A 56 14.33 -16.65 9.91
CA SER A 56 15.72 -16.30 9.64
C SER A 56 16.56 -16.37 10.92
N ALA A 57 17.34 -17.45 11.06
CA ALA A 57 18.29 -17.65 12.17
C ALA A 57 17.66 -17.54 13.57
N GLY A 58 16.53 -18.21 13.79
CA GLY A 58 15.79 -18.18 15.06
C GLY A 58 14.96 -16.91 15.30
N TRP A 59 14.94 -16.01 14.33
CA TRP A 59 14.13 -14.79 14.28
C TRP A 59 13.28 -14.80 12.99
N PHE A 60 12.69 -13.68 12.60
CA PHE A 60 11.89 -13.54 11.39
C PHE A 60 12.34 -12.34 10.56
N LEU A 61 12.24 -12.43 9.23
CA LEU A 61 12.30 -11.27 8.37
C LEU A 61 10.98 -10.48 8.51
N GLN A 62 11.07 -9.16 8.58
CA GLN A 62 9.89 -8.32 8.80
C GLN A 62 8.90 -8.41 7.63
N THR A 63 7.61 -8.52 7.95
CA THR A 63 6.50 -8.48 6.98
C THR A 63 6.07 -7.05 6.63
N SER A 64 6.36 -6.12 7.55
CA SER A 64 6.28 -4.66 7.46
C SER A 64 7.17 -4.05 8.56
N PRO A 65 7.66 -2.80 8.42
CA PRO A 65 8.37 -2.08 9.49
C PRO A 65 7.47 -1.58 10.64
N GLU A 66 6.14 -1.79 10.58
CA GLU A 66 5.11 -1.27 11.47
C GLU A 66 5.46 -1.34 12.95
N LEU A 67 5.75 -2.52 13.49
CA LEU A 67 5.96 -2.69 14.93
C LEU A 67 7.15 -1.84 15.42
N CYS A 68 8.22 -1.77 14.62
CA CYS A 68 9.38 -0.98 14.98
C CYS A 68 9.12 0.52 14.86
N MET A 69 8.40 0.94 13.80
CA MET A 69 8.03 2.34 13.61
C MET A 69 7.04 2.83 14.66
N LYS A 70 6.06 2.01 15.08
CA LYS A 70 5.14 2.32 16.18
C LYS A 70 5.88 2.53 17.50
N ARG A 71 6.94 1.76 17.77
CA ARG A 71 7.81 2.00 18.94
C ARG A 71 8.51 3.36 18.87
N MET A 72 8.96 3.79 17.69
CA MET A 72 9.48 5.14 17.50
C MET A 72 8.40 6.20 17.71
N LEU A 73 7.20 6.00 17.16
CA LEU A 73 6.07 6.91 17.39
C LEU A 73 5.78 7.08 18.90
N SER A 74 5.74 5.96 19.65
CA SER A 74 5.59 5.98 21.11
C SER A 74 6.74 6.66 21.84
N ALA A 75 7.95 6.63 21.28
CA ALA A 75 9.12 7.33 21.82
C ALA A 75 9.13 8.84 21.50
N GLY A 76 8.10 9.37 20.82
CA GLY A 76 7.93 10.80 20.54
C GLY A 76 8.31 11.22 19.12
N TYR A 77 8.63 10.30 18.22
CA TYR A 77 8.90 10.62 16.82
C TYR A 77 7.58 10.90 16.07
N ARG A 78 7.28 12.17 15.80
CA ARG A 78 5.93 12.61 15.36
C ARG A 78 5.63 12.46 13.87
N ARG A 79 6.66 12.50 13.00
CA ARG A 79 6.53 12.39 11.54
C ARG A 79 7.68 11.55 11.02
N ILE A 80 7.43 10.28 10.74
CA ILE A 80 8.45 9.34 10.27
C ILE A 80 7.97 8.59 9.03
N PHE A 81 8.89 8.26 8.14
CA PHE A 81 8.61 7.37 7.01
C PHE A 81 9.80 6.45 6.75
N GLN A 82 9.53 5.31 6.12
CA GLN A 82 10.54 4.34 5.74
C GLN A 82 10.17 3.72 4.39
N ILE A 83 11.15 3.62 3.49
CA ILE A 83 11.04 2.87 2.24
C ILE A 83 11.99 1.69 2.34
N CYS A 84 11.48 0.46 2.47
CA CYS A 84 12.34 -0.69 2.73
C CYS A 84 11.87 -1.99 2.07
N ARG A 85 12.69 -3.04 2.27
CA ARG A 85 12.32 -4.42 1.93
C ARG A 85 11.39 -4.99 3.01
N CYS A 86 10.40 -5.72 2.55
CA CYS A 86 9.53 -6.55 3.38
C CYS A 86 9.46 -7.96 2.77
N TRP A 87 9.23 -8.95 3.61
CA TRP A 87 9.20 -10.36 3.23
C TRP A 87 7.93 -11.03 3.74
N ARG A 88 7.26 -11.79 2.87
CA ARG A 88 6.09 -12.60 3.21
C ARG A 88 6.26 -13.98 2.61
N ASP A 89 6.05 -15.01 3.42
CA ASP A 89 6.19 -16.39 2.98
C ASP A 89 5.00 -16.79 2.08
N GLY A 90 5.21 -17.75 1.19
CA GLY A 90 4.15 -18.25 0.29
C GLY A 90 3.71 -17.32 -0.85
N GLU A 91 4.01 -16.02 -0.79
CA GLU A 91 3.61 -15.02 -1.80
C GLU A 91 4.35 -15.20 -3.14
N ARG A 92 3.67 -15.79 -4.13
CA ARG A 92 4.23 -15.98 -5.48
C ARG A 92 3.17 -15.92 -6.57
N GLY A 93 3.35 -15.02 -7.53
CA GLY A 93 2.49 -14.94 -8.70
C GLY A 93 2.85 -13.79 -9.62
N VAL A 94 2.00 -13.52 -10.61
CA VAL A 94 2.18 -12.38 -11.53
C VAL A 94 2.03 -11.02 -10.83
N ARG A 95 1.40 -10.99 -9.64
CA ARG A 95 1.20 -9.81 -8.80
C ARG A 95 1.99 -9.85 -7.47
N HIS A 96 2.57 -10.98 -7.12
CA HIS A 96 3.17 -11.20 -5.79
C HIS A 96 4.59 -11.77 -5.89
N LEU A 97 5.48 -11.21 -5.09
CA LEU A 97 6.81 -11.73 -4.82
C LEU A 97 6.96 -11.79 -3.31
N SER A 98 7.65 -12.81 -2.83
CA SER A 98 7.97 -12.98 -1.40
C SER A 98 8.85 -11.86 -0.85
N GLU A 99 9.44 -11.02 -1.71
CA GLU A 99 10.19 -9.82 -1.36
C GLU A 99 9.71 -8.62 -2.17
N PHE A 100 9.21 -7.58 -1.51
CA PHE A 100 8.64 -6.38 -2.16
C PHE A 100 8.97 -5.08 -1.40
N THR A 101 8.87 -3.93 -2.10
CA THR A 101 9.15 -2.60 -1.50
C THR A 101 7.90 -2.05 -0.90
N MET A 102 8.00 -1.66 0.36
CA MET A 102 6.95 -0.95 1.06
C MET A 102 7.45 0.45 1.40
N LEU A 103 6.59 1.43 1.19
CA LEU A 103 6.64 2.72 1.87
C LEU A 103 5.68 2.61 3.05
N GLU A 104 6.13 2.99 4.23
CA GLU A 104 5.28 3.13 5.42
C GLU A 104 5.59 4.46 6.10
N TRP A 105 4.59 5.15 6.64
CA TRP A 105 4.77 6.42 7.34
C TRP A 105 3.77 6.59 8.48
N TYR A 106 4.19 7.36 9.49
CA TYR A 106 3.39 7.67 10.67
C TYR A 106 3.38 9.18 10.93
N ARG A 107 2.20 9.69 11.26
CA ARG A 107 1.96 11.07 11.67
C ARG A 107 1.20 11.08 12.99
N ALA A 108 1.84 11.60 14.05
CA ALA A 108 1.16 11.83 15.32
C ALA A 108 0.07 12.91 15.16
N GLU A 109 -0.99 12.80 15.97
CA GLU A 109 -2.14 13.73 15.96
C GLU A 109 -2.83 13.80 14.58
N ALA A 110 -2.89 12.67 13.88
CA ALA A 110 -3.59 12.52 12.61
C ALA A 110 -4.55 11.33 12.69
N ASP A 111 -5.75 11.50 12.14
CA ASP A 111 -6.67 10.40 11.86
C ASP A 111 -6.48 9.88 10.43
N TYR A 112 -7.28 8.88 10.05
CA TYR A 112 -7.16 8.30 8.71
C TYR A 112 -7.68 9.23 7.60
N PHE A 113 -8.61 10.15 7.86
CA PHE A 113 -9.05 11.15 6.88
C PHE A 113 -7.91 12.10 6.50
N SER A 114 -7.19 12.55 7.53
CA SER A 114 -5.93 13.26 7.42
C SER A 114 -4.88 12.53 6.56
N LEU A 115 -4.83 11.20 6.64
CA LEU A 115 -3.92 10.36 5.85
C LEU A 115 -4.46 10.07 4.43
N MET A 116 -5.78 10.08 4.21
CA MET A 116 -6.37 10.01 2.88
C MET A 116 -5.97 11.24 2.05
N GLU A 117 -6.12 12.44 2.61
CA GLU A 117 -5.70 13.69 1.95
C GLU A 117 -4.19 13.70 1.65
N GLU A 118 -3.38 13.17 2.59
CA GLU A 118 -1.94 13.07 2.38
C GLU A 118 -1.58 12.02 1.32
N THR A 119 -2.34 10.93 1.22
CA THR A 119 -2.18 9.91 0.18
C THR A 119 -2.52 10.45 -1.21
N GLU A 120 -3.60 11.23 -1.33
CA GLU A 120 -3.94 11.96 -2.56
C GLU A 120 -2.77 12.86 -3.00
N ALA A 121 -2.26 13.68 -2.08
CA ALA A 121 -1.14 14.56 -2.35
C ALA A 121 0.16 13.81 -2.69
N LEU A 122 0.43 12.69 -2.02
CA LEU A 122 1.59 11.83 -2.26
C LEU A 122 1.54 11.25 -3.67
N VAL A 123 0.42 10.67 -4.08
CA VAL A 123 0.29 10.06 -5.41
C VAL A 123 0.35 11.12 -6.51
N ALA A 124 -0.26 12.28 -6.31
CA ALA A 124 -0.15 13.40 -7.24
C ALA A 124 1.32 13.87 -7.39
N ALA A 125 2.08 13.97 -6.29
CA ALA A 125 3.48 14.35 -6.31
C ALA A 125 4.40 13.26 -6.91
N ALA A 126 4.05 11.98 -6.71
CA ALA A 126 4.83 10.84 -7.20
C ALA A 126 4.56 10.51 -8.68
N ALA A 127 3.40 10.90 -9.21
CA ALA A 127 3.04 10.66 -10.61
C ALA A 127 3.91 11.51 -11.57
N SER A 128 4.28 10.92 -12.71
CA SER A 128 4.95 11.64 -13.80
C SER A 128 3.95 12.36 -14.72
N SER A 129 2.69 11.95 -14.72
CA SER A 129 1.59 12.59 -15.45
C SER A 129 0.24 12.30 -14.78
N SER A 130 -0.74 13.16 -15.03
CA SER A 130 -2.16 12.86 -14.83
C SER A 130 -2.95 13.44 -16.02
N PRO A 131 -3.85 12.66 -16.66
CA PRO A 131 -4.18 11.28 -16.36
C PRO A 131 -3.08 10.28 -16.79
N ILE A 132 -3.18 9.03 -16.34
CA ILE A 132 -2.33 7.91 -16.78
C ILE A 132 -3.14 6.90 -17.61
N SER A 133 -2.48 6.26 -18.57
CA SER A 133 -3.09 5.13 -19.29
C SER A 133 -2.62 3.80 -18.70
N TYR A 134 -3.57 2.98 -18.26
CA TYR A 134 -3.29 1.66 -17.71
C TYR A 134 -4.32 0.64 -18.18
N ARG A 135 -3.87 -0.41 -18.87
CA ARG A 135 -4.73 -1.50 -19.41
C ARG A 135 -5.92 -1.01 -20.25
N GLY A 136 -5.73 0.06 -21.02
CA GLY A 136 -6.79 0.66 -21.85
C GLY A 136 -7.73 1.60 -21.09
N LEU A 137 -7.58 1.75 -19.78
CA LEU A 137 -8.27 2.75 -18.99
C LEU A 137 -7.45 4.04 -18.94
N ASN A 138 -8.15 5.17 -18.91
CA ASN A 138 -7.58 6.48 -18.65
C ASN A 138 -7.95 6.87 -17.22
N ILE A 139 -6.96 6.94 -16.33
CA ILE A 139 -7.15 7.12 -14.89
C ILE A 139 -6.66 8.52 -14.51
N ASP A 140 -7.57 9.37 -14.06
CA ASP A 140 -7.23 10.69 -13.52
C ASP A 140 -6.77 10.55 -12.06
N LEU A 141 -5.53 10.93 -11.80
CA LEU A 141 -4.93 10.90 -10.47
C LEU A 141 -5.20 12.19 -9.67
N ALA A 142 -5.81 13.21 -10.28
CA ALA A 142 -6.10 14.46 -9.60
C ALA A 142 -7.10 14.27 -8.45
N PRO A 143 -6.84 14.85 -7.26
CA PRO A 143 -7.83 14.87 -6.19
C PRO A 143 -9.01 15.80 -6.52
N PRO A 144 -10.17 15.65 -5.85
CA PRO A 144 -10.45 14.64 -4.81
C PRO A 144 -10.79 13.27 -5.40
N TRP A 145 -10.36 12.22 -4.70
CA TRP A 145 -10.69 10.84 -5.05
C TRP A 145 -12.07 10.43 -4.56
N GLU A 146 -12.61 9.38 -5.16
CA GLU A 146 -13.86 8.78 -4.69
C GLU A 146 -13.66 8.18 -3.29
N ARG A 147 -14.68 8.28 -2.44
CA ARG A 147 -14.67 7.72 -1.07
C ARG A 147 -15.96 6.95 -0.86
N ILE A 148 -15.85 5.66 -0.54
CA ILE A 148 -16.98 4.77 -0.29
C ILE A 148 -16.72 3.96 0.98
N THR A 149 -17.72 3.85 1.87
CA THR A 149 -17.58 2.99 3.05
C THR A 149 -17.67 1.52 2.63
N VAL A 150 -17.08 0.60 3.38
CA VAL A 150 -17.26 -0.83 3.16
C VAL A 150 -18.74 -1.20 3.20
N ALA A 151 -19.50 -0.64 4.14
CA ALA A 151 -20.94 -0.87 4.23
C ALA A 151 -21.69 -0.46 2.95
N ASP A 152 -21.42 0.73 2.41
CA ASP A 152 -22.04 1.22 1.19
C ASP A 152 -21.61 0.39 -0.03
N ALA A 153 -20.33 0.01 -0.11
CA ALA A 153 -19.81 -0.81 -1.20
C ALA A 153 -20.48 -2.19 -1.26
N PHE A 154 -20.71 -2.82 -0.11
CA PHE A 154 -21.44 -4.08 -0.02
C PHE A 154 -22.90 -3.94 -0.48
N LEU A 155 -23.59 -2.90 -0.04
CA LEU A 155 -24.97 -2.64 -0.48
C LEU A 155 -25.04 -2.36 -1.99
N LEU A 156 -24.10 -1.59 -2.52
CA LEU A 156 -24.11 -1.14 -3.91
C LEU A 156 -23.71 -2.23 -4.90
N TYR A 157 -22.70 -3.04 -4.57
CA TYR A 157 -22.10 -3.97 -5.53
C TYR A 157 -22.35 -5.44 -5.21
N ALA A 158 -22.54 -5.81 -3.94
CA ALA A 158 -22.76 -7.19 -3.52
C ALA A 158 -24.23 -7.51 -3.17
N GLY A 159 -25.08 -6.49 -3.01
CA GLY A 159 -26.51 -6.66 -2.76
C GLY A 159 -26.85 -7.20 -1.36
N CYS A 160 -25.91 -7.19 -0.42
CA CYS A 160 -26.09 -7.58 0.97
C CYS A 160 -25.39 -6.59 1.92
N SER A 161 -25.69 -6.67 3.21
CA SER A 161 -24.93 -5.92 4.22
C SER A 161 -23.60 -6.59 4.53
N VAL A 162 -22.63 -5.81 5.00
CA VAL A 162 -21.32 -6.32 5.45
C VAL A 162 -21.46 -7.37 6.56
N TRP A 163 -22.41 -7.20 7.48
CA TRP A 163 -22.64 -8.13 8.59
C TRP A 163 -23.17 -9.48 8.14
N GLN A 164 -23.99 -9.51 7.09
CA GLN A 164 -24.45 -10.77 6.48
C GLN A 164 -23.27 -11.51 5.84
N ALA A 165 -22.40 -10.80 5.13
CA ALA A 165 -21.21 -11.39 4.51
C ALA A 165 -20.23 -11.96 5.54
N LEU A 166 -19.95 -11.23 6.62
CA LEU A 166 -19.12 -11.68 7.73
C LEU A 166 -19.70 -12.92 8.42
N SER A 167 -21.00 -12.90 8.73
CA SER A 167 -21.68 -14.04 9.38
C SER A 167 -21.66 -15.31 8.53
N ALA A 168 -21.65 -15.16 7.21
CA ALA A 168 -21.55 -16.26 6.26
C ALA A 168 -20.11 -16.65 5.90
N GLY A 169 -19.10 -15.91 6.37
CA GLY A 169 -17.69 -16.18 6.05
C GLY A 169 -17.30 -15.90 4.59
N ILE A 170 -18.06 -15.05 3.89
CA ILE A 170 -17.87 -14.72 2.47
C ILE A 170 -17.44 -13.27 2.23
N PHE A 171 -16.97 -12.57 3.27
CA PHE A 171 -16.57 -11.17 3.18
C PHE A 171 -15.48 -10.95 2.12
N ASP A 172 -14.38 -11.70 2.20
CA ASP A 172 -13.23 -11.55 1.29
C ASP A 172 -13.58 -11.94 -0.15
N GLU A 173 -14.41 -12.96 -0.34
CA GLU A 173 -14.91 -13.39 -1.65
C GLU A 173 -15.70 -12.27 -2.33
N LEU A 174 -16.66 -11.66 -1.62
CA LEU A 174 -17.47 -10.56 -2.15
C LEU A 174 -16.63 -9.30 -2.41
N MET A 175 -15.65 -9.01 -1.54
CA MET A 175 -14.70 -7.93 -1.75
C MET A 175 -13.95 -8.09 -3.08
N VAL A 176 -13.35 -9.25 -3.31
CA VAL A 176 -12.51 -9.51 -4.49
C VAL A 176 -13.31 -9.69 -5.77
N GLU A 177 -14.44 -10.41 -5.72
CA GLU A 177 -15.17 -10.79 -6.93
C GLU A 177 -16.19 -9.74 -7.39
N GLN A 178 -16.78 -8.99 -6.47
CA GLN A 178 -17.91 -8.11 -6.77
C GLN A 178 -17.62 -6.63 -6.54
N ILE A 179 -16.85 -6.29 -5.51
CA ILE A 179 -16.61 -4.89 -5.11
C ILE A 179 -15.36 -4.34 -5.81
N GLU A 180 -14.17 -4.88 -5.55
CA GLU A 180 -12.89 -4.39 -6.08
C GLU A 180 -12.88 -4.19 -7.61
N PRO A 181 -13.46 -5.08 -8.44
CA PRO A 181 -13.47 -4.91 -9.90
C PRO A 181 -14.26 -3.68 -10.38
N ARG A 182 -15.07 -3.07 -9.52
CA ARG A 182 -15.90 -1.90 -9.82
C ARG A 182 -15.27 -0.58 -9.37
N LEU A 183 -14.21 -0.62 -8.56
CA LEU A 183 -13.54 0.56 -8.01
C LEU A 183 -12.36 0.98 -8.89
N GLY A 184 -11.92 2.23 -8.78
CA GLY A 184 -10.64 2.66 -9.35
C GLY A 184 -10.59 2.75 -10.89
N LEU A 185 -11.74 2.70 -11.59
CA LEU A 185 -11.78 2.53 -13.05
C LEU A 185 -11.39 3.80 -13.84
N THR A 186 -11.78 4.98 -13.35
CA THR A 186 -11.53 6.28 -14.01
C THR A 186 -10.73 7.24 -13.14
N ARG A 187 -10.68 7.00 -11.84
CA ARG A 187 -9.91 7.71 -10.81
C ARG A 187 -9.67 6.76 -9.64
N PRO A 188 -8.66 6.97 -8.79
CA PRO A 188 -8.50 6.19 -7.57
C PRO A 188 -9.71 6.35 -6.62
N THR A 189 -9.92 5.33 -5.79
CA THR A 189 -11.04 5.24 -4.83
C THR A 189 -10.51 4.81 -3.47
N PHE A 190 -10.87 5.52 -2.41
CA PHE A 190 -10.73 5.03 -1.04
C PHE A 190 -11.96 4.20 -0.66
N ILE A 191 -11.72 2.96 -0.24
CA ILE A 191 -12.68 2.16 0.51
C ILE A 191 -12.29 2.22 2.00
N TYR A 192 -13.23 2.57 2.88
CA TYR A 192 -12.93 2.87 4.28
C TYR A 192 -14.03 2.42 5.24
N ASP A 193 -13.80 2.56 6.55
CA ASP A 193 -14.68 2.04 7.61
C ASP A 193 -14.88 0.52 7.52
N TYR A 194 -13.76 -0.21 7.51
CA TYR A 194 -13.76 -1.68 7.62
C TYR A 194 -14.36 -2.13 8.96
N PRO A 195 -15.11 -3.25 8.98
CA PRO A 195 -15.62 -3.83 10.22
C PRO A 195 -14.46 -4.26 11.14
N ALA A 196 -14.67 -4.13 12.44
CA ALA A 196 -13.71 -4.53 13.48
C ALA A 196 -13.67 -6.04 13.70
#